data_AF-A0A2P4XTM5-F1
#
_entry.id   AF-A0A2P4XTM5-F1
#
_cell.length_a   1.000
_cell.length_b   1.000
_cell.length_c   1.000
_cell.angle_alpha   90.00
_cell.angle_beta   90.00
_cell.angle_gamma   90.00
#
_symmetry.space_group_name_H-M   'P 1'
#
loop_
_entity.id
_entity.type
_entity.pdbx_description
1 polymer ?
#
loop_
_entity_poly.entity_id
_entity_poly.type
_entity_poly.pdbx_seq_one_letter_code
_entity_poly.pdbx_strand_id
1 'polypeptide(L)' 'MTDASVLPPPRSRLILERVLGLTALSNAMVAVNPVSGELAYAAGCIVVVYNLRRNKQVRYYRVDKSVA' A
#
# COMPACT_ATOMS: atom_id res chain seq x y z
N MET A 1 -15.17 -42.70 -9.68
CA MET A 1 -14.92 -41.62 -10.64
C MET A 1 -15.12 -40.30 -9.91
N THR A 2 -14.07 -39.76 -9.30
CA THR A 2 -14.10 -38.47 -8.61
C THR A 2 -13.95 -37.36 -9.65
N ASP A 3 -15.02 -36.61 -9.85
CA ASP A 3 -15.11 -35.52 -10.82
C ASP A 3 -14.13 -34.41 -10.47
N ALA A 4 -13.18 -34.16 -11.37
CA ALA A 4 -12.10 -33.19 -11.22
C ALA A 4 -12.53 -31.75 -11.59
N SER A 5 -13.84 -31.46 -11.69
CA SER A 5 -14.32 -30.22 -12.31
C SER A 5 -14.66 -29.08 -11.34
N VAL A 6 -14.63 -29.28 -10.02
CA VAL A 6 -14.89 -28.19 -9.05
C VAL A 6 -13.57 -27.63 -8.52
N LEU A 7 -12.77 -27.04 -9.41
CA LEU A 7 -11.75 -26.09 -8.97
C LEU A 7 -12.45 -24.77 -8.65
N PRO A 8 -12.29 -24.21 -7.43
CA PRO A 8 -12.87 -22.91 -7.12
C PRO A 8 -12.37 -21.89 -8.17
N PRO A 9 -13.23 -20.95 -8.62
CA PRO A 9 -12.85 -19.97 -9.62
C PRO A 9 -11.52 -19.32 -9.19
N PRO A 10 -10.59 -19.08 -10.13
CA PRO A 10 -9.29 -18.52 -9.81
C PRO A 10 -9.53 -17.28 -8.96
N ARG A 11 -9.10 -17.32 -7.69
CA ARG A 11 -9.28 -16.21 -6.76
C ARG A 11 -8.69 -14.99 -7.45
N SER A 12 -9.55 -14.06 -7.84
CA SER A 12 -9.13 -12.83 -8.51
C SER A 12 -8.03 -12.21 -7.65
N ARG A 13 -6.87 -11.98 -8.25
CA ARG A 13 -5.70 -11.46 -7.55
C ARG A 13 -6.04 -10.06 -7.04
N LEU A 14 -6.43 -9.97 -5.78
CA LEU A 14 -6.73 -8.71 -5.11
C LEU A 14 -5.44 -7.90 -5.07
N ILE A 15 -5.47 -6.74 -5.74
CA ILE A 15 -4.40 -5.77 -5.72
C ILE A 15 -4.89 -4.53 -5.00
N LEU A 16 -3.98 -3.89 -4.27
CA LEU A 16 -4.27 -2.62 -3.63
C LEU A 16 -4.41 -1.54 -4.70
N GLU A 17 -5.62 -1.02 -4.88
CA GLU A 17 -5.88 0.06 -5.83
C GLU A 17 -5.39 1.40 -5.27
N ARG A 18 -5.85 1.75 -4.06
CA ARG A 18 -5.56 3.02 -3.41
C ARG A 18 -5.71 2.93 -1.90
N VAL A 19 -4.85 3.65 -1.19
CA VAL A 19 -4.94 3.91 0.25
C VAL A 19 -5.57 5.27 0.49
N LEU A 20 -6.69 5.33 1.21
CA LEU A 20 -7.42 6.59 1.41
C LEU A 20 -6.95 7.38 2.64
N GLY A 21 -6.44 6.69 3.65
CA GLY A 21 -6.03 7.29 4.93
C GLY A 21 -4.56 7.02 5.26
N LEU A 22 -4.07 7.70 6.28
CA LEU A 22 -2.74 7.50 6.83
C LEU A 22 -2.84 7.16 8.32
N THR A 23 -1.93 6.31 8.78
CA THR A 23 -1.75 5.98 10.20
C THR A 23 -0.49 6.70 10.63
N ALA A 24 -0.59 7.90 11.18
CA ALA A 24 0.55 8.62 11.73
C ALA A 24 0.27 8.95 13.20
N LEU A 25 0.92 8.21 14.10
CA LEU A 25 0.91 8.48 15.54
C LEU A 25 1.97 9.53 15.92
N SER A 26 2.95 9.77 15.04
CA SER A 26 3.98 10.78 15.22
C SER A 26 4.43 11.37 13.88
N ASN A 27 5.15 12.48 13.96
CA ASN A 27 5.82 13.11 12.82
C ASN A 27 6.90 12.23 12.17
N ALA A 28 7.42 11.21 12.86
CA ALA A 28 8.39 10.28 12.30
C ALA A 28 7.79 9.31 11.26
N MET A 29 6.46 9.23 11.19
CA MET A 29 5.74 8.30 10.31
C MET A 29 5.37 8.90 8.94
N VAL A 30 5.79 10.14 8.70
CA VAL A 30 5.59 10.86 7.46
C VAL A 30 6.90 11.53 7.05
N ALA A 31 7.38 11.24 5.85
CA ALA A 31 8.61 11.81 5.32
C ALA A 31 8.38 12.40 3.94
N VAL A 32 9.00 13.54 3.65
CA VAL A 32 8.93 14.20 2.34
C VAL A 32 10.31 14.17 1.71
N ASN A 33 10.39 13.72 0.46
CA ASN A 33 11.58 13.89 -0.36
C ASN A 33 11.53 15.28 -1.03
N PRO A 34 12.39 16.24 -0.64
CA PRO A 34 12.35 17.60 -1.17
C PRO A 34 12.82 17.68 -2.63
N VAL A 35 13.60 16.71 -3.11
CA VAL A 35 14.14 16.70 -4.49
C VAL A 35 13.07 16.20 -5.47
N SER A 36 12.44 15.05 -5.16
CA SER A 36 11.44 14.44 -6.04
C SER A 36 10.01 14.92 -5.79
N GLY A 37 9.72 15.52 -4.63
CA GLY A 37 8.36 15.89 -4.22
C GLY A 37 7.47 14.69 -3.87
N GLU A 38 8.09 13.56 -3.51
CA GLU A 38 7.39 12.37 -3.04
C GLU A 38 7.18 12.43 -1.52
N LEU A 39 5.99 12.05 -1.07
CA LEU A 39 5.57 11.93 0.31
C LEU A 39 5.47 10.45 0.66
N ALA A 40 6.26 9.98 1.61
CA ALA A 40 6.11 8.67 2.21
C ALA A 40 5.28 8.79 3.49
N TYR A 41 4.23 7.98 3.63
CA TYR A 41 3.45 7.91 4.86
C TYR A 41 3.08 6.47 5.21
N ALA A 42 3.00 6.21 6.50
CA ALA A 42 2.55 4.93 7.03
C ALA A 42 1.03 4.78 6.93
N ALA A 43 0.55 3.58 6.61
CA ALA A 43 -0.85 3.18 6.66
C ALA A 43 -0.92 1.72 7.12
N GLY A 44 -1.05 1.49 8.43
CA GLY A 44 -1.01 0.14 9.02
C GLY A 44 0.31 -0.60 8.77
N CYS A 45 0.26 -1.71 8.04
CA CYS A 45 1.41 -2.56 7.69
C CYS A 45 2.04 -2.22 6.32
N ILE A 46 1.66 -1.09 5.72
CA ILE A 46 2.23 -0.63 4.47
C ILE A 46 2.73 0.81 4.59
N VAL A 47 3.78 1.12 3.84
CA VAL A 47 4.26 2.49 3.61
C VAL A 47 3.89 2.88 2.19
N VAL A 48 3.14 3.96 2.05
CA VAL A 48 2.72 4.48 0.75
C VAL A 48 3.66 5.58 0.34
N VAL A 49 4.21 5.48 -0.87
CA VAL A 49 4.92 6.58 -1.52
C VAL A 49 3.96 7.27 -2.47
N TYR A 50 3.67 8.52 -2.18
CA TYR A 50 2.73 9.37 -2.88
C TYR A 50 3.45 10.50 -3.58
N ASN A 51 3.22 10.67 -4.88
CA ASN A 51 3.77 11.80 -5.60
C ASN A 51 2.76 12.94 -5.58
N LEU A 52 3.05 14.01 -4.82
CA LEU A 52 2.15 15.17 -4.73
C LEU A 52 1.96 15.84 -6.08
N ARG A 53 3.02 15.97 -6.88
CA ARG A 53 2.96 16.66 -8.18
C ARG A 53 2.04 15.97 -9.17
N ARG A 54 1.96 14.63 -9.11
CA ARG A 54 1.11 13.82 -10.00
C ARG A 54 -0.21 13.40 -9.36
N ASN A 55 -0.42 13.74 -8.09
CA ASN A 55 -1.57 13.33 -7.27
C ASN A 55 -1.85 11.81 -7.34
N LYS A 56 -0.78 11.00 -7.31
CA LYS A 56 -0.85 9.54 -7.50
C LYS A 56 0.03 8.78 -6.52
N GLN A 57 -0.48 7.65 -6.04
CA GLN A 57 0.28 6.67 -5.26
C GLN A 57 1.17 5.89 -6.21
N VAL A 58 2.48 5.94 -5.98
CA VAL A 58 3.50 5.40 -6.88
C VAL A 58 3.90 4.00 -6.45
N ARG A 59 4.10 3.79 -5.15
CA ARG A 59 4.60 2.53 -4.59
C ARG A 59 3.99 2.23 -3.23
N TYR A 60 3.86 0.94 -2.95
CA TYR A 60 3.45 0.40 -1.66
C TYR A 60 4.54 -0.54 -1.16
N TYR A 61 5.12 -0.23 -0.02
CA TYR A 61 6.09 -1.10 0.66
C TYR A 61 5.37 -1.83 1.77
N ARG A 62 5.31 -3.16 1.66
CA ARG A 62 4.78 -3.99 2.74
C ARG A 62 5.85 -4.18 3.80
N VAL A 63 5.44 -4.06 5.06
CA VAL A 63 6.28 -4.29 6.23
C VAL A 63 5.65 -5.40 7.06
N ASP A 64 6.46 -6.32 7.58
CA ASP A 64 5.96 -7.45 8.38
C ASP A 64 5.49 -7.01 9.78
N LYS A 65 5.95 -5.84 10.24
CA LYS A 65 5.53 -5.20 11.48
C LYS A 65 4.68 -3.97 11.17
N SER A 66 3.71 -3.69 12.04
CA SER A 66 2.98 -2.41 12.02
C SER A 66 4.00 -1.27 12.02
N VAL A 67 3.75 -0.26 11.19
CA VAL A 67 4.58 0.94 11.15
C VAL A 67 4.21 1.87 12.32
N ALA A 68 3.05 1.65 12.95
CA ALA A 68 2.55 2.32 14.16
C ALA A 68 2.84 1.50 15.42
#